data_AF-A0A965U052-F1
#
_entry.id   AF-A0A965U052-F1
#
_cell.length_a   1.000
_cell.length_b   1.000
_cell.length_c   1.000
_cell.angle_alpha   90.00
_cell.angle_beta   90.00
_cell.angle_gamma   90.00
#
_symmetry.space_group_name_H-M   'P 1'
#
loop_
_entity.id
_entity.type
_entity.pdbx_description
1 polymer ?
#
loop_
_entity_poly.entity_id
_entity_poly.type
_entity_poly.pdbx_seq_one_letter_code
_entity_poly.pdbx_strand_id
1 'polypeptide(L)'
;VHMQALWQKYIDASISKTITLPDDCTIDEYRNLFMKTYEAKLKGYTTYNPKGYLKPILTKEEKKDETVTEETRYAKKRPEVLPCDIYEMMVNKKRMVVLVGLMNDKPYEVFLTEDPDNTINVLKEKQGTIQKVKISKELSRYDLHITGKKGDLVLQNITQVFDDDYAIMCRLASLYLRHENPLQFLVEQLNRTRGFDTFSKTLYRVLKKYLNGEAVLSSQGTCPDCGGKLQYIEGCVTCQSCGYSKC
;
A
#
# COMPACT_ATOMS: atom_id res chain seq x y z
N VAL A 1 12.53 -37.90 26.79
CA VAL A 1 13.13 -38.04 28.15
C VAL A 1 14.42 -38.87 28.13
N HIS A 2 14.37 -40.19 27.84
CA HIS A 2 15.57 -41.05 27.90
C HIS A 2 16.76 -40.52 27.08
N MET A 3 16.51 -40.05 25.85
CA MET A 3 17.56 -39.48 25.02
C MET A 3 18.24 -38.27 25.70
N GLN A 4 17.45 -37.33 26.24
CA GLN A 4 18.01 -36.19 26.98
C GLN A 4 18.78 -36.64 28.23
N ALA A 5 18.30 -37.67 28.94
CA ALA A 5 18.96 -38.18 30.14
C ALA A 5 20.31 -38.84 29.85
N LEU A 6 20.45 -39.53 28.70
CA LEU A 6 21.72 -40.09 28.26
C LEU A 6 22.76 -39.00 28.03
N TRP A 7 22.39 -37.93 27.31
CA TRP A 7 23.28 -36.81 27.05
C TRP A 7 23.59 -36.00 28.31
N GLN A 8 22.63 -35.83 29.22
CA GLN A 8 22.79 -35.03 30.43
C GLN A 8 23.87 -35.55 31.39
N LYS A 9 24.24 -36.84 31.31
CA LYS A 9 25.35 -37.43 32.09
C LYS A 9 26.72 -36.86 31.72
N TYR A 10 26.87 -36.38 30.48
CA TYR A 10 28.12 -35.87 29.94
C TYR A 10 28.13 -34.35 29.77
N ILE A 11 27.07 -33.67 30.22
CA ILE A 11 26.89 -32.21 30.07
C ILE A 11 26.70 -31.60 31.46
N ASP A 12 27.65 -30.75 31.83
CA ASP A 12 27.69 -29.96 33.07
C ASP A 12 26.67 -28.81 33.08
N ALA A 13 26.36 -28.24 31.91
CA ALA A 13 25.26 -27.29 31.71
C ALA A 13 23.88 -27.99 31.60
N SER A 14 22.82 -27.19 31.48
CA SER A 14 21.45 -27.66 31.21
C SER A 14 21.19 -27.82 29.71
N ILE A 15 20.37 -28.80 29.33
CA ILE A 15 19.99 -29.04 27.92
C ILE A 15 18.63 -28.38 27.64
N SER A 16 18.59 -27.43 26.70
CA SER A 16 17.33 -26.85 26.20
C SER A 16 16.67 -27.79 25.20
N LYS A 17 15.72 -28.61 25.68
CA LYS A 17 14.96 -29.52 24.85
C LYS A 17 13.46 -29.45 25.15
N THR A 18 12.70 -29.17 24.10
CA THR A 18 11.23 -29.18 24.13
C THR A 18 10.70 -30.58 23.81
N ILE A 19 9.78 -31.06 24.65
CA ILE A 19 8.97 -32.27 24.44
C ILE A 19 7.58 -31.82 23.98
N THR A 20 7.25 -32.08 22.73
CA THR A 20 5.88 -31.84 22.22
C THR A 20 4.94 -32.88 22.80
N LEU A 21 3.87 -32.41 23.44
CA LEU A 21 2.82 -33.26 24.00
C LEU A 21 1.83 -33.67 22.89
N PRO A 22 1.24 -34.87 22.98
CA PRO A 22 0.07 -35.24 22.17
C PRO A 22 -1.12 -34.29 22.41
N ASP A 23 -1.99 -34.17 21.41
CA ASP A 23 -3.16 -33.29 21.42
C ASP A 23 -4.23 -33.68 22.47
N ASP A 24 -4.18 -34.92 22.94
CA ASP A 24 -5.08 -35.55 23.90
C ASP A 24 -4.43 -35.80 25.28
N CYS A 25 -3.22 -35.25 25.49
CA CYS A 25 -2.47 -35.42 26.74
C CYS A 25 -3.29 -34.98 27.96
N THR A 26 -3.55 -35.93 28.85
CA THR A 26 -4.27 -35.72 30.11
C THR A 26 -3.34 -35.17 31.20
N ILE A 27 -3.94 -34.62 32.28
CA ILE A 27 -3.19 -34.12 33.44
C ILE A 27 -2.38 -35.25 34.10
N ASP A 28 -2.94 -36.47 34.15
CA ASP A 28 -2.27 -37.61 34.76
C ASP A 28 -1.07 -38.09 33.93
N GLU A 29 -1.18 -38.09 32.59
CA GLU A 29 -0.05 -38.34 31.70
C GLU A 29 1.05 -37.28 31.83
N TYR A 30 0.66 -36.01 31.98
CA TYR A 30 1.61 -34.94 32.24
C TYR A 30 2.32 -35.10 33.59
N ARG A 31 1.59 -35.52 34.63
CA ARG A 31 2.17 -35.84 35.95
C ARG A 31 3.17 -36.99 35.84
N ASN A 32 2.82 -38.05 35.12
CA ASN A 32 3.72 -39.17 34.88
C ASN A 32 4.98 -38.76 34.11
N LEU A 33 4.84 -37.86 33.12
CA LEU A 33 5.96 -37.29 32.40
C LEU A 33 6.89 -36.49 33.33
N PHE A 34 6.33 -35.66 34.20
CA PHE A 34 7.09 -34.91 35.21
C PHE A 34 7.87 -35.86 36.13
N MET A 35 7.22 -36.86 36.71
CA MET A 35 7.86 -37.84 37.59
C MET A 35 8.99 -38.59 36.87
N LYS A 36 8.77 -38.99 35.61
CA LYS A 36 9.77 -39.67 34.79
C LYS A 36 11.00 -38.80 34.51
N THR A 37 10.83 -37.49 34.34
CA THR A 37 11.97 -36.56 34.16
C THR A 37 12.76 -36.36 35.44
N TYR A 38 12.08 -36.37 36.59
CA TYR A 38 12.68 -36.28 37.92
C TYR A 38 13.51 -37.52 38.25
N GLU A 39 12.95 -38.72 38.06
CA GLU A 39 13.65 -40.00 38.24
C GLU A 39 14.88 -40.12 37.33
N ALA A 40 14.80 -39.56 36.11
CA ALA A 40 15.90 -39.50 35.15
C ALA A 40 16.97 -38.44 35.49
N LYS A 41 16.84 -37.72 36.61
CA LYS A 41 17.77 -36.69 37.10
C LYS A 41 18.07 -35.59 36.06
N LEU A 42 17.07 -35.19 35.28
CA LEU A 42 17.21 -34.08 34.34
C LEU A 42 17.27 -32.74 35.09
N LYS A 43 18.15 -31.83 34.65
CA LYS A 43 18.28 -30.48 35.21
C LYS A 43 17.12 -29.55 34.84
N GLY A 44 16.40 -29.89 33.78
CA GLY A 44 15.25 -29.13 33.29
C GLY A 44 14.69 -29.74 32.01
N TYR A 45 13.44 -29.43 31.71
CA TYR A 45 12.80 -29.79 30.45
C TYR A 45 11.72 -28.75 30.13
N THR A 46 11.40 -28.61 28.84
CA THR A 46 10.31 -27.75 28.38
C THR A 46 9.27 -28.61 27.69
N THR A 47 7.99 -28.31 27.89
CA THR A 47 6.90 -28.97 27.17
C THR A 47 6.20 -27.99 26.26
N TYR A 48 5.71 -28.49 25.13
CA TYR A 48 4.87 -27.72 24.23
C TYR A 48 3.54 -28.46 24.05
N ASN A 49 2.44 -27.81 24.43
CA ASN A 49 1.09 -28.30 24.21
C ASN A 49 0.51 -27.60 22.96
N PRO A 50 0.27 -28.30 21.85
CA PRO A 50 -0.32 -27.71 20.64
C PRO A 50 -1.70 -27.10 20.86
N LYS A 51 -2.50 -27.63 21.79
CA LYS A 51 -3.80 -27.06 22.23
C LYS A 51 -3.67 -26.06 23.39
N GLY A 52 -2.46 -25.81 23.85
CA GLY A 52 -2.19 -24.84 24.90
C GLY A 52 -2.45 -23.41 24.42
N TYR A 53 -2.36 -22.46 25.35
CA TYR A 53 -2.52 -21.03 25.07
C TYR A 53 -1.52 -20.50 24.02
N LEU A 54 -0.35 -21.11 23.93
CA LEU A 54 0.71 -20.73 23.00
C LEU A 54 0.52 -21.44 21.65
N LYS A 55 -0.06 -20.73 20.68
CA LYS A 55 -0.14 -21.20 19.29
C LYS A 55 1.27 -21.40 18.69
N PRO A 56 1.47 -22.41 17.82
CA PRO A 56 2.76 -22.64 17.19
C PRO A 56 3.12 -21.47 16.27
N ILE A 57 4.29 -20.85 16.47
CA ILE A 57 4.81 -19.75 15.62
C ILE A 57 4.96 -20.19 14.15
N LEU A 58 5.12 -21.50 13.91
CA LEU A 58 5.24 -22.12 12.60
C LEU A 58 4.08 -23.08 12.36
N THR A 59 2.86 -22.57 12.35
CA THR A 59 1.74 -23.29 11.75
C THR A 59 1.73 -22.98 10.25
N LYS A 60 1.94 -23.99 9.41
CA LYS A 60 1.35 -23.95 8.07
C LYS A 60 -0.14 -24.04 8.32
N GLU A 61 -0.80 -22.89 8.36
CA GLU A 61 -2.24 -22.88 8.23
C GLU A 61 -2.57 -23.67 6.97
N GLU A 62 -3.26 -24.80 7.12
CA GLU A 62 -4.08 -25.28 6.03
C GLU A 62 -4.99 -24.09 5.72
N LYS A 63 -4.83 -23.54 4.51
CA LYS A 63 -5.75 -22.55 3.98
C LYS A 63 -7.11 -23.22 3.91
N LYS A 64 -7.85 -23.20 5.01
CA LYS A 64 -9.28 -23.13 4.93
C LYS A 64 -9.53 -21.86 4.14
N ASP A 65 -10.28 -22.00 3.05
CA ASP A 65 -10.95 -20.89 2.41
C ASP A 65 -11.87 -20.28 3.46
N GLU A 66 -11.28 -19.47 4.36
CA GLU A 66 -12.00 -18.44 5.04
C GLU A 66 -12.49 -17.54 3.91
N THR A 67 -13.77 -17.70 3.61
CA THR A 67 -14.58 -16.63 3.03
C THR A 67 -14.28 -15.39 3.85
N VAL A 68 -13.29 -14.63 3.37
CA VAL A 68 -12.95 -13.30 3.85
C VAL A 68 -14.27 -12.55 3.87
N THR A 69 -14.81 -12.35 5.07
CA THR A 69 -15.93 -11.43 5.29
C THR A 69 -15.54 -10.13 4.60
N GLU A 70 -16.39 -9.67 3.69
CA GLU A 70 -16.12 -8.53 2.80
C GLU A 70 -15.76 -7.23 3.55
N GLU A 71 -15.92 -7.21 4.87
CA GLU A 71 -15.67 -6.09 5.77
C GLU A 71 -14.18 -5.77 6.02
N THR A 72 -13.23 -6.62 5.62
CA THR A 72 -11.78 -6.31 5.77
C THR A 72 -11.09 -5.81 4.51
N ARG A 73 -11.80 -5.71 3.37
CA ARG A 73 -11.25 -5.06 2.18
C ARG A 73 -11.44 -3.55 2.25
N TYR A 74 -10.60 -2.89 3.05
CA TYR A 74 -10.54 -1.42 3.11
C TYR A 74 -10.17 -0.77 1.76
N ALA A 75 -9.64 -1.54 0.81
CA ALA A 75 -9.38 -1.10 -0.56
C ALA A 75 -9.86 -2.15 -1.56
N LYS A 76 -10.55 -1.71 -2.62
CA LYS A 76 -10.99 -2.57 -3.72
C LYS A 76 -9.78 -3.22 -4.40
N LYS A 77 -9.93 -4.48 -4.81
CA LYS A 77 -8.87 -5.22 -5.52
C LYS A 77 -8.53 -4.48 -6.82
N ARG A 78 -7.27 -4.05 -6.96
CA ARG A 78 -6.76 -3.39 -8.17
C ARG A 78 -6.95 -4.29 -9.41
N PRO A 79 -7.57 -3.79 -10.49
CA PRO A 79 -7.59 -4.44 -11.80
C PRO A 79 -6.18 -4.72 -12.34
N GLU A 80 -6.06 -5.67 -13.26
CA GLU A 80 -4.77 -5.95 -13.91
C GLU A 80 -4.33 -4.80 -14.81
N VAL A 81 -5.30 -4.21 -15.52
CA VAL A 81 -5.14 -3.06 -16.40
C VAL A 81 -5.98 -1.91 -15.89
N LEU A 82 -5.36 -0.73 -15.79
CA LEU A 82 -6.01 0.49 -15.35
C LEU A 82 -5.83 1.58 -16.42
N PRO A 83 -6.87 2.27 -16.89
CA PRO A 83 -6.68 3.43 -17.75
C PRO A 83 -5.92 4.52 -16.99
N CYS A 84 -5.10 5.30 -17.69
CA CYS A 84 -4.37 6.40 -17.07
C CYS A 84 -4.29 7.63 -17.96
N ASP A 85 -4.28 8.80 -17.31
CA ASP A 85 -3.92 10.05 -17.95
C ASP A 85 -2.43 10.34 -17.77
N ILE A 86 -1.84 10.97 -18.78
CA ILE A 86 -0.41 11.22 -18.87
C ILE A 86 -0.16 12.72 -18.83
N TYR A 87 0.70 13.16 -17.91
CA TYR A 87 1.08 14.55 -17.75
C TYR A 87 2.60 14.72 -17.80
N GLU A 88 3.06 15.62 -18.63
CA GLU A 88 4.47 16.01 -18.69
C GLU A 88 4.74 17.25 -17.83
N MET A 89 5.85 17.26 -17.11
CA MET A 89 6.39 18.47 -16.54
C MET A 89 7.92 18.46 -16.41
N MET A 90 8.49 19.65 -16.25
CA MET A 90 9.88 19.81 -15.82
C MET A 90 9.95 20.00 -14.31
N VAL A 91 10.70 19.15 -13.62
CA VAL A 91 11.04 19.27 -12.20
C VAL A 91 12.56 19.24 -12.09
N ASN A 92 13.18 20.24 -11.46
CA ASN A 92 14.64 20.31 -11.29
C ASN A 92 15.45 20.12 -12.60
N LYS A 93 14.97 20.71 -13.71
CA LYS A 93 15.53 20.58 -15.08
C LYS A 93 15.50 19.15 -15.66
N LYS A 94 14.86 18.20 -14.98
CA LYS A 94 14.55 16.88 -15.52
C LYS A 94 13.13 16.85 -16.06
N ARG A 95 12.96 16.17 -17.19
CA ARG A 95 11.65 15.93 -17.80
C ARG A 95 11.01 14.71 -17.14
N MET A 96 9.93 14.95 -16.40
CA MET A 96 9.21 13.93 -15.67
C MET A 96 7.80 13.76 -16.24
N VAL A 97 7.32 12.53 -16.17
CA VAL A 97 5.98 12.15 -16.60
C VAL A 97 5.23 11.62 -15.38
N VAL A 98 4.14 12.30 -15.04
CA VAL A 98 3.19 11.87 -14.02
C VAL A 98 2.06 11.11 -14.69
N LEU A 99 1.80 9.91 -14.20
CA LEU A 99 0.76 9.02 -14.70
C LEU A 99 -0.32 8.91 -13.62
N VAL A 100 -1.55 9.30 -13.95
CA VAL A 100 -2.69 9.18 -13.04
C VAL A 100 -3.55 8.03 -13.49
N GLY A 101 -3.51 6.93 -12.75
CA GLY A 101 -4.38 5.79 -12.97
C GLY A 101 -5.80 6.09 -12.51
N LEU A 102 -6.79 5.79 -13.35
CA LEU A 102 -8.20 6.06 -13.13
C LEU A 102 -8.98 4.76 -12.88
N MET A 103 -9.80 4.75 -11.84
CA MET A 103 -10.79 3.70 -11.59
C MET A 103 -12.17 4.34 -11.56
N ASN A 104 -13.07 3.92 -12.46
CA ASN A 104 -14.40 4.53 -12.62
C ASN A 104 -14.32 6.06 -12.79
N ASP A 105 -13.43 6.53 -13.68
CA ASP A 105 -13.17 7.95 -13.95
C ASP A 105 -12.66 8.79 -12.77
N LYS A 106 -12.32 8.17 -11.64
CA LYS A 106 -11.72 8.82 -10.48
C LYS A 106 -10.25 8.46 -10.32
N PRO A 107 -9.38 9.39 -9.86
CA PRO A 107 -8.00 9.08 -9.54
C PRO A 107 -7.88 7.96 -8.51
N TYR A 108 -7.15 6.91 -8.85
CA TYR A 108 -6.95 5.71 -8.02
C TYR A 108 -5.50 5.54 -7.60
N GLU A 109 -4.55 5.85 -8.49
CA GLU A 109 -3.12 5.76 -8.21
C GLU A 109 -2.33 6.76 -9.04
N VAL A 110 -1.13 7.10 -8.56
CA VAL A 110 -0.24 8.05 -9.24
C VAL A 110 1.15 7.44 -9.32
N PHE A 111 1.74 7.50 -10.50
CA PHE A 111 3.13 7.12 -10.74
C PHE A 111 3.92 8.30 -11.30
N LEU A 112 5.23 8.21 -11.15
CA LEU A 112 6.20 9.15 -11.67
C LEU A 112 7.25 8.36 -12.44
N THR A 113 7.58 8.79 -13.64
CA THR A 113 8.67 8.22 -14.43
C THR A 113 9.46 9.33 -15.10
N GLU A 114 10.75 9.12 -15.35
CA GLU A 114 11.57 10.05 -16.12
C GLU A 114 11.47 9.68 -17.61
N ASP A 115 11.35 10.68 -18.49
CA ASP A 115 11.38 10.48 -19.95
C ASP A 115 12.44 11.39 -20.59
N PRO A 116 13.74 11.08 -20.38
CA PRO A 116 14.85 11.90 -20.86
C PRO A 116 14.95 11.91 -22.39
N ASP A 117 14.58 10.80 -23.04
CA ASP A 117 14.71 10.61 -24.50
C ASP A 117 13.51 11.15 -25.30
N ASN A 118 12.53 11.76 -24.62
CA ASN A 118 11.29 12.23 -25.26
C ASN A 118 10.56 11.14 -26.05
N THR A 119 10.51 9.95 -25.45
CA THR A 119 9.81 8.79 -26.01
C THR A 119 8.30 8.99 -25.96
N ILE A 120 7.79 9.67 -24.92
CA ILE A 120 6.38 9.96 -24.73
C ILE A 120 6.09 11.38 -25.21
N ASN A 121 5.35 11.48 -26.31
CA ASN A 121 4.86 12.77 -26.81
C ASN A 121 3.47 13.08 -26.23
N VAL A 122 3.44 13.65 -25.03
CA VAL A 122 2.20 13.95 -24.27
C VAL A 122 1.26 14.92 -25.01
N LEU A 123 1.76 15.69 -25.98
CA LEU A 123 0.90 16.54 -26.83
C LEU A 123 -0.02 15.71 -27.74
N LYS A 124 0.38 14.49 -28.10
CA LYS A 124 -0.40 13.58 -28.96
C LYS A 124 -1.04 12.44 -28.17
N GLU A 125 -0.38 12.00 -27.11
CA GLU A 125 -0.74 10.82 -26.33
C GLU A 125 -1.04 11.25 -24.88
N LYS A 126 -2.28 11.67 -24.64
CA LYS A 126 -2.74 12.15 -23.33
C LYS A 126 -3.23 11.03 -22.41
N GLN A 127 -3.44 9.84 -22.96
CA GLN A 127 -4.03 8.70 -22.26
C GLN A 127 -3.28 7.42 -22.62
N GLY A 128 -3.28 6.47 -21.69
CA GLY A 128 -2.69 5.15 -21.83
C GLY A 128 -3.32 4.15 -20.87
N THR A 129 -2.68 2.99 -20.71
CA THR A 129 -3.09 1.98 -19.74
C THR A 129 -1.89 1.49 -18.94
N ILE A 130 -2.09 1.28 -17.64
CA ILE A 130 -1.08 0.78 -16.71
C ILE A 130 -1.39 -0.68 -16.41
N GLN A 131 -0.53 -1.58 -16.89
CA GLN A 131 -0.64 -3.01 -16.65
C GLN A 131 0.30 -3.42 -15.52
N LYS A 132 -0.22 -4.18 -14.56
CA LYS A 132 0.60 -4.80 -13.52
C LYS A 132 1.02 -6.20 -13.95
N VAL A 133 2.33 -6.41 -14.08
CA VAL A 133 2.92 -7.71 -14.45
C VAL A 133 3.58 -8.31 -13.20
N LYS A 134 3.17 -9.53 -12.82
CA LYS A 134 3.81 -10.27 -11.73
C LYS A 134 5.10 -10.91 -12.23
N ILE A 135 6.23 -10.56 -11.62
CA ILE A 135 7.53 -11.17 -11.92
C ILE A 135 7.74 -12.38 -11.00
N SER A 136 7.36 -12.27 -9.73
CA SER A 136 7.46 -13.36 -8.75
C SER A 136 6.30 -13.30 -7.74
N LYS A 137 6.33 -14.17 -6.72
CA LYS A 137 5.33 -14.14 -5.62
C LYS A 137 5.30 -12.80 -4.88
N GLU A 138 6.43 -12.11 -4.81
CA GLU A 138 6.58 -10.87 -4.02
C GLU A 138 6.88 -9.64 -4.89
N LEU A 139 7.36 -9.82 -6.12
CA LEU A 139 7.72 -8.72 -7.01
C LEU A 139 6.71 -8.57 -8.16
N SER A 140 6.24 -7.34 -8.35
CA SER A 140 5.44 -6.94 -9.50
C SER A 140 6.03 -5.68 -10.14
N ARG A 141 6.09 -5.66 -11.47
CA ARG A 141 6.38 -4.45 -12.24
C ARG A 141 5.10 -3.83 -12.79
N TYR A 142 5.16 -2.55 -13.10
CA TYR A 142 4.09 -1.83 -13.76
C TYR A 142 4.62 -1.34 -15.10
N ASP A 143 3.89 -1.65 -16.17
CA ASP A 143 4.24 -1.30 -17.54
C ASP A 143 3.16 -0.32 -18.06
N LEU A 144 3.59 0.75 -18.72
CA LEU A 144 2.70 1.73 -19.36
C LEU A 144 2.58 1.38 -20.84
N HIS A 145 1.34 1.18 -21.29
CA HIS A 145 1.00 0.93 -22.67
C HIS A 145 0.27 2.14 -23.24
N ILE A 146 0.82 2.70 -24.31
CA ILE A 146 0.22 3.81 -25.04
C ILE A 146 -0.10 3.33 -26.46
N THR A 147 -1.39 3.27 -26.79
CA THR A 147 -1.85 2.95 -28.13
C THR A 147 -1.88 4.24 -28.96
N GLY A 148 -0.77 4.54 -29.63
CA GLY A 148 -0.61 5.72 -30.47
C GLY A 148 -0.99 5.48 -31.93
N LYS A 149 -1.30 6.55 -32.68
CA LYS A 149 -1.59 6.48 -34.13
C LYS A 149 -0.39 6.00 -34.99
N LYS A 150 0.82 5.97 -34.43
CA LYS A 150 2.08 5.59 -35.12
C LYS A 150 2.64 4.23 -34.66
N GLY A 151 1.95 3.52 -33.77
CA GLY A 151 2.40 2.27 -33.18
C GLY A 151 2.19 2.25 -31.68
N ASP A 152 2.18 1.05 -31.11
CA ASP A 152 2.03 0.84 -29.67
C ASP A 152 3.39 1.06 -28.98
N LEU A 153 3.42 2.01 -28.05
CA LEU A 153 4.59 2.27 -27.20
C LEU A 153 4.39 1.57 -25.85
N VAL A 154 5.38 0.79 -25.43
CA VAL A 154 5.36 0.13 -24.11
C VAL A 154 6.58 0.59 -23.31
N LEU A 155 6.33 1.39 -22.29
CA LEU A 155 7.35 1.77 -21.31
C LEU A 155 7.31 0.77 -20.15
N GLN A 156 8.34 -0.06 -20.06
CA GLN A 156 8.44 -1.08 -19.01
C GLN A 156 8.91 -0.47 -17.69
N ASN A 157 8.43 -1.02 -16.59
CA ASN A 157 8.86 -0.69 -15.23
C ASN A 157 8.80 0.81 -14.86
N ILE A 158 7.60 1.40 -14.99
CA ILE A 158 7.36 2.81 -14.64
C ILE A 158 7.53 3.13 -13.15
N THR A 159 7.68 2.11 -12.30
CA THR A 159 7.95 2.26 -10.86
C THR A 159 9.42 2.50 -10.53
N GLN A 160 10.31 2.43 -11.52
CA GLN A 160 11.72 2.75 -11.34
C GLN A 160 11.90 4.28 -11.26
N VAL A 161 11.44 4.87 -10.16
CA VAL A 161 11.64 6.28 -9.85
C VAL A 161 13.10 6.46 -9.42
N PHE A 162 13.76 7.49 -9.93
CA PHE A 162 15.16 7.80 -9.60
C PHE A 162 15.34 8.35 -8.18
N ASP A 163 14.27 8.93 -7.61
CA ASP A 163 14.26 9.60 -6.31
C ASP A 163 13.32 8.89 -5.33
N ASP A 164 13.89 8.41 -4.22
CA ASP A 164 13.16 7.66 -3.19
C ASP A 164 12.07 8.51 -2.51
N ASP A 165 12.28 9.82 -2.35
CA ASP A 165 11.32 10.71 -1.70
C ASP A 165 10.08 10.90 -2.58
N TYR A 166 10.28 11.09 -3.89
CA TYR A 166 9.17 11.17 -4.85
C TYR A 166 8.44 9.85 -4.98
N ALA A 167 9.16 8.72 -4.91
CA ALA A 167 8.58 7.39 -4.90
C ALA A 167 7.71 7.16 -3.65
N ILE A 168 8.16 7.59 -2.46
CA ILE A 168 7.38 7.53 -1.22
C ILE A 168 6.11 8.37 -1.36
N MET A 169 6.23 9.60 -1.88
CA MET A 169 5.09 10.50 -2.06
C MET A 169 4.03 9.90 -3.00
N CYS A 170 4.44 9.33 -4.14
CA CYS A 170 3.53 8.63 -5.06
C CYS A 170 2.85 7.42 -4.40
N ARG A 171 3.61 6.63 -3.62
CA ARG A 171 3.07 5.47 -2.90
C ARG A 171 2.03 5.87 -1.85
N LEU A 172 2.30 6.93 -1.08
CA LEU A 172 1.37 7.45 -0.08
C LEU A 172 0.13 8.09 -0.71
N ALA A 173 0.30 8.88 -1.77
CA ALA A 173 -0.82 9.44 -2.53
C ALA A 173 -1.69 8.32 -3.13
N SER A 174 -1.06 7.31 -3.74
CA SER A 174 -1.78 6.13 -4.26
C SER A 174 -2.50 5.37 -3.16
N LEU A 175 -1.85 5.13 -2.00
CA LEU A 175 -2.51 4.49 -0.86
C LEU A 175 -3.75 5.28 -0.43
N TYR A 176 -3.62 6.60 -0.30
CA TYR A 176 -4.73 7.47 0.08
C TYR A 176 -5.92 7.35 -0.89
N LEU A 177 -5.65 7.39 -2.20
CA LEU A 177 -6.69 7.28 -3.25
C LEU A 177 -7.32 5.88 -3.32
N ARG A 178 -6.54 4.81 -3.13
CA ARG A 178 -7.03 3.42 -3.16
C ARG A 178 -8.03 3.11 -2.05
N HIS A 179 -7.97 3.84 -0.95
CA HIS A 179 -8.93 3.77 0.15
C HIS A 179 -10.16 4.66 -0.07
N GLU A 180 -10.37 5.18 -1.28
CA GLU A 180 -11.50 6.03 -1.67
C GLU A 180 -11.63 7.28 -0.78
N ASN A 181 -10.52 7.74 -0.21
CA ASN A 181 -10.51 8.94 0.58
C ASN A 181 -10.75 10.18 -0.31
N PRO A 182 -11.41 11.23 0.18
CA PRO A 182 -11.72 12.41 -0.62
C PRO A 182 -10.45 13.09 -1.16
N LEU A 183 -10.36 13.20 -2.49
CA LEU A 183 -9.19 13.75 -3.20
C LEU A 183 -8.81 15.15 -2.70
N GLN A 184 -9.81 15.92 -2.29
CA GLN A 184 -9.66 17.28 -1.80
C GLN A 184 -8.64 17.41 -0.66
N PHE A 185 -8.68 16.51 0.33
CA PHE A 185 -7.77 16.58 1.48
C PHE A 185 -6.32 16.33 1.05
N LEU A 186 -6.11 15.38 0.12
CA LEU A 186 -4.78 15.13 -0.44
C LEU A 186 -4.26 16.36 -1.19
N VAL A 187 -5.07 16.96 -2.05
CA VAL A 187 -4.71 18.18 -2.81
C VAL A 187 -4.39 19.34 -1.85
N GLU A 188 -5.13 19.50 -0.76
CA GLU A 188 -4.86 20.52 0.24
C GLU A 188 -3.51 20.30 0.96
N GLN A 189 -3.21 19.06 1.37
CA GLN A 189 -1.92 18.75 2.01
C GLN A 189 -0.76 18.99 1.04
N LEU A 190 -0.90 18.60 -0.22
CA LEU A 190 0.09 18.86 -1.27
C LEU A 190 0.30 20.37 -1.50
N ASN A 191 -0.72 21.21 -1.29
CA ASN A 191 -0.58 22.65 -1.44
C ASN A 191 0.09 23.33 -0.24
N ARG A 192 0.05 22.74 0.97
CA ARG A 192 0.64 23.32 2.20
C ARG A 192 2.17 23.27 2.22
N THR A 193 2.81 22.63 1.24
CA THR A 193 4.27 22.56 1.16
C THR A 193 4.90 23.92 0.85
N ARG A 194 5.90 24.31 1.63
CA ARG A 194 6.61 25.61 1.53
C ARG A 194 7.80 25.60 0.57
N GLY A 195 8.26 24.42 0.13
CA GLY A 195 9.33 24.29 -0.85
C GLY A 195 8.89 24.71 -2.26
N PHE A 196 9.72 25.50 -2.93
CA PHE A 196 9.44 26.08 -4.26
C PHE A 196 9.71 25.11 -5.43
N ASP A 197 10.55 24.10 -5.22
CA ASP A 197 10.99 23.13 -6.26
C ASP A 197 10.21 21.80 -6.25
N THR A 198 9.26 21.68 -5.31
CA THR A 198 8.93 20.37 -4.76
C THR A 198 7.90 19.68 -5.64
N PHE A 199 8.20 18.43 -6.03
CA PHE A 199 7.29 17.49 -6.68
C PHE A 199 5.85 17.50 -6.11
N SER A 200 5.67 17.82 -4.83
CA SER A 200 4.36 18.09 -4.19
C SER A 200 3.51 19.11 -4.95
N LYS A 201 4.07 20.25 -5.38
CA LYS A 201 3.34 21.29 -6.14
C LYS A 201 2.95 20.81 -7.52
N THR A 202 3.78 19.95 -8.11
CA THR A 202 3.50 19.29 -9.38
C THR A 202 2.31 18.33 -9.25
N LEU A 203 2.34 17.44 -8.25
CA LEU A 203 1.21 16.55 -7.96
C LEU A 203 -0.06 17.33 -7.64
N TYR A 204 0.03 18.42 -6.87
CA TYR A 204 -1.09 19.33 -6.62
C TYR A 204 -1.72 19.84 -7.92
N ARG A 205 -0.92 20.35 -8.87
CA ARG A 205 -1.43 20.88 -10.15
C ARG A 205 -2.10 19.81 -11.01
N VAL A 206 -1.61 18.57 -10.97
CA VAL A 206 -2.18 17.44 -11.70
C VAL A 206 -3.49 17.00 -11.06
N LEU A 207 -3.45 16.65 -9.77
CA LEU A 207 -4.59 16.09 -9.05
C LEU A 207 -5.75 17.08 -8.88
N LYS A 208 -5.46 18.39 -8.77
CA LYS A 208 -6.49 19.43 -8.69
C LYS A 208 -7.45 19.43 -9.90
N LYS A 209 -7.02 18.96 -11.07
CA LYS A 209 -7.87 18.90 -12.28
C LYS A 209 -9.04 17.92 -12.14
N TYR A 210 -8.93 16.95 -11.22
CA TYR A 210 -9.94 15.93 -10.98
C TYR A 210 -10.92 16.29 -9.85
N LEU A 211 -10.81 17.48 -9.26
CA LEU A 211 -11.73 17.95 -8.21
C LEU A 211 -13.04 18.54 -8.76
N ASN A 212 -13.20 18.64 -10.08
CA ASN A 212 -14.35 19.30 -10.70
C ASN A 212 -15.67 18.60 -10.30
N GLY A 213 -16.51 19.29 -9.53
CA GLY A 213 -17.84 18.82 -9.15
C GLY A 213 -17.95 18.15 -7.77
N GLU A 214 -16.85 18.00 -7.01
CA GLU A 214 -16.94 17.53 -5.63
C GLU A 214 -17.32 18.67 -4.68
N ALA A 215 -18.34 18.44 -3.85
CA ALA A 215 -18.71 19.37 -2.78
C ALA A 215 -17.59 19.41 -1.74
N VAL A 216 -17.07 20.61 -1.50
CA VAL A 216 -15.86 20.81 -0.71
C VAL A 216 -16.26 20.93 0.75
N LEU A 217 -15.90 19.92 1.57
CA LEU A 217 -15.72 20.13 3.00
C LEU A 217 -14.35 20.79 3.15
N SER A 218 -14.27 22.09 2.87
CA SER A 218 -12.98 22.80 2.98
C SER A 218 -12.51 22.75 4.43
N SER A 219 -11.22 22.88 4.68
CA SER A 219 -10.73 23.18 6.04
C SER A 219 -11.31 24.49 6.60
N GLN A 220 -11.90 25.34 5.74
CA GLN A 220 -12.66 26.54 6.12
C GLN A 220 -14.16 26.26 6.37
N GLY A 221 -14.64 25.04 6.12
CA GLY A 221 -16.02 24.58 6.32
C GLY A 221 -17.03 25.15 5.32
N THR A 222 -17.19 26.48 5.31
CA THR A 222 -18.32 27.20 4.69
C THR A 222 -17.89 28.50 4.02
N CYS A 223 -18.72 29.01 3.10
CA CYS A 223 -18.50 30.28 2.40
C CYS A 223 -18.39 31.45 3.39
N PRO A 224 -17.35 32.29 3.31
CA PRO A 224 -17.20 33.42 4.22
C PRO A 224 -18.29 34.49 4.03
N ASP A 225 -18.81 34.63 2.80
CA ASP A 225 -19.80 35.67 2.49
C ASP A 225 -21.24 35.29 2.87
N CYS A 226 -21.61 34.01 2.81
CA CYS A 226 -23.01 33.59 2.98
C CYS A 226 -23.20 32.30 3.81
N GLY A 227 -22.13 31.68 4.31
CA GLY A 227 -22.21 30.40 5.04
C GLY A 227 -22.57 29.17 4.19
N GLY A 228 -22.77 29.34 2.88
CA GLY A 228 -23.11 28.26 1.96
C GLY A 228 -21.98 27.23 1.77
N LYS A 229 -22.30 26.09 1.17
CA LYS A 229 -21.30 25.07 0.81
C LYS A 229 -20.43 25.58 -0.34
N LEU A 230 -19.13 25.32 -0.25
CA LEU A 230 -18.17 25.64 -1.30
C LEU A 230 -18.00 24.42 -2.22
N GLN A 231 -17.74 24.65 -3.50
CA GLN A 231 -17.51 23.62 -4.51
C GLN A 231 -16.26 23.97 -5.33
N TYR A 232 -15.46 22.97 -5.74
CA TYR A 232 -14.37 23.21 -6.68
C TYR A 232 -14.91 23.21 -8.11
N ILE A 233 -14.76 24.33 -8.81
CA ILE A 233 -15.15 24.50 -10.20
C ILE A 233 -13.96 25.10 -10.94
N GLU A 234 -13.46 24.40 -11.97
CA GLU A 234 -12.35 24.85 -12.81
C GLU A 234 -11.08 25.21 -12.03
N GLY A 235 -10.86 24.56 -10.89
CA GLY A 235 -9.72 24.81 -10.03
C GLY A 235 -9.82 26.03 -9.12
N CYS A 236 -10.99 26.65 -8.97
CA CYS A 236 -11.23 27.65 -7.94
C CYS A 236 -12.29 27.14 -6.95
N VAL A 237 -12.19 27.57 -5.69
CA VAL A 237 -13.21 27.30 -4.68
C VAL A 237 -14.32 28.31 -4.90
N THR A 238 -15.51 27.85 -5.29
CA THR A 238 -16.64 28.72 -5.66
C THR A 238 -17.87 28.40 -4.82
N CYS A 239 -18.56 29.42 -4.34
CA CYS A 239 -19.86 29.30 -3.70
C CYS A 239 -20.96 29.47 -4.73
N GLN A 240 -21.80 28.43 -4.93
CA GLN A 240 -22.96 28.55 -5.82
C GLN A 240 -24.08 29.42 -5.25
N SER A 241 -24.08 29.69 -3.94
CA SER A 241 -25.14 30.48 -3.30
C SER A 241 -24.96 31.99 -3.45
N CYS A 242 -23.72 32.48 -3.45
CA CYS A 242 -23.44 33.93 -3.52
C CYS A 242 -22.39 34.35 -4.56
N GLY A 243 -21.77 33.40 -5.27
CA GLY A 243 -20.77 33.68 -6.29
C GLY A 243 -19.36 33.97 -5.76
N TYR A 244 -19.10 33.84 -4.45
CA TYR A 244 -17.75 33.91 -3.87
C TYR A 244 -16.80 32.95 -4.60
N SER A 245 -15.63 33.40 -5.04
CA SER A 245 -14.61 32.52 -5.61
C SER A 245 -13.21 32.83 -5.08
N LYS A 246 -12.39 31.78 -4.89
CA LYS A 246 -11.00 31.90 -4.48
C LYS A 246 -10.11 30.91 -5.24
N CYS A 247 -9.11 31.45 -5.93
CA CYS A 247 -8.03 30.76 -6.62
C CYS A 247 -6.71 31.14 -5.92
#